data_AF-A0A439Y9A4-F1
#
_entry.id   AF-A0A439Y9A4-F1
#
_cell.length_a   1.000
_cell.length_b   1.000
_cell.length_c   1.000
_cell.angle_alpha   90.00
_cell.angle_beta   90.00
_cell.angle_gamma   90.00
#
_symmetry.space_group_name_H-M   'P 1'
#
loop_
_entity.id
_entity.type
_entity.pdbx_description
1 polymer ?
#
loop_
_entity_poly.entity_id
_entity_poly.type
_entity_poly.pdbx_seq_one_letter_code
_entity_poly.pdbx_strand_id
1 'polypeptide(L)' 'MLPHVETPNSANVAACCDKLLAERGAGLISMKDAIDELRRRTGTERSDADLAGLITKKAALLGVAVLAQ' A
#
# COMPACT_ATOMS: atom_id res chain seq x y z
N MET A 1 -26.87 -2.62 -6.82
CA MET A 1 -25.40 -2.59 -6.89
C MET A 1 -24.95 -1.29 -6.26
N LEU A 2 -24.35 -1.34 -5.07
CA LEU A 2 -23.87 -0.13 -4.40
C LEU A 2 -22.76 0.49 -5.24
N PRO A 3 -22.77 1.81 -5.51
CA PRO A 3 -21.68 2.47 -6.19
C PRO A 3 -20.42 2.30 -5.34
N HIS A 4 -19.36 1.81 -5.96
CA HIS A 4 -18.03 1.75 -5.35
C HIS A 4 -17.67 3.19 -5.00
N VAL A 5 -17.76 3.55 -3.71
CA VAL A 5 -17.33 4.86 -3.24
C VAL A 5 -15.82 4.88 -3.41
N GLU A 6 -15.37 5.42 -4.55
CA GLU A 6 -14.03 5.94 -4.72
C GLU A 6 -13.89 7.09 -3.72
N THR A 7 -13.58 6.75 -2.47
CA THR A 7 -13.12 7.73 -1.51
C THR A 7 -11.85 8.33 -2.15
N PRO A 8 -11.78 9.66 -2.36
CA PRO A 8 -10.65 10.27 -3.06
C PRO A 8 -9.30 9.97 -2.40
N ASN A 9 -9.30 9.68 -1.09
CA ASN A 9 -8.12 9.22 -0.36
C ASN A 9 -7.76 7.74 -0.64
N SER A 10 -8.73 6.89 -0.96
CA SER A 10 -8.50 5.46 -1.16
C SER A 10 -7.80 5.14 -2.47
N ALA A 11 -8.27 5.73 -3.57
CA ALA A 11 -7.64 5.59 -4.87
C ALA A 11 -6.20 6.13 -4.84
N ASN A 12 -5.97 7.25 -4.13
CA ASN A 12 -4.64 7.84 -4.03
C ASN A 12 -3.68 6.95 -3.23
N VAL A 13 -4.09 6.41 -2.08
CA VAL A 13 -3.23 5.51 -1.28
C VAL A 13 -2.96 4.20 -2.01
N ALA A 14 -3.97 3.64 -2.67
CA ALA A 14 -3.81 2.42 -3.45
C ALA A 14 -2.83 2.60 -4.61
N ALA A 15 -2.99 3.68 -5.39
CA ALA A 15 -2.09 3.99 -6.51
C ALA A 15 -0.67 4.34 -6.04
N CYS A 16 -0.52 5.01 -4.89
CA CYS A 16 0.79 5.27 -4.29
C CYS A 16 1.47 3.97 -3.86
N CYS A 17 0.70 3.00 -3.34
CA CYS A 17 1.20 1.68 -2.98
C CYS A 17 1.67 0.89 -4.20
N ASP A 18 0.93 0.92 -5.31
CA ASP A 18 1.37 0.28 -6.55
C ASP A 18 2.69 0.87 -7.04
N LYS A 19 2.80 2.22 -7.05
CA LYS A 19 4.04 2.91 -7.42
C LYS A 19 5.20 2.52 -6.51
N LEU A 20 4.99 2.56 -5.19
CA LEU A 20 6.01 2.22 -4.20
C LEU A 20 6.54 0.80 -4.40
N LEU A 21 5.65 -0.18 -4.63
CA LEU A 21 6.02 -1.57 -4.86
C LEU A 21 6.70 -1.75 -6.22
N ALA A 22 6.24 -1.07 -7.27
CA ALA A 22 6.85 -1.11 -8.60
C ALA A 22 8.25 -0.47 -8.63
N GLU A 23 8.46 0.65 -7.93
CA GLU A 23 9.76 1.34 -7.82
C GLU A 23 10.81 0.48 -7.09
N ARG A 24 10.37 -0.32 -6.11
CA ARG A 24 11.26 -1.21 -5.34
C ARG A 24 11.58 -2.51 -6.09
N GLY A 25 10.74 -2.92 -7.04
CA GLY A 25 10.92 -4.13 -7.85
C GLY A 25 10.92 -5.40 -7.00
N ALA A 26 11.84 -6.34 -7.29
CA ALA A 26 11.99 -7.60 -6.54
C ALA A 26 12.70 -7.44 -5.18
N GLY A 27 13.01 -6.21 -4.76
CA GLY A 27 13.65 -5.94 -3.47
C GLY A 27 12.69 -6.20 -2.30
N LEU A 28 13.19 -6.87 -1.26
CA LEU A 28 12.45 -7.04 -0.01
C LEU A 28 12.23 -5.69 0.66
N ILE A 29 10.98 -5.41 1.07
CA ILE A 29 10.62 -4.25 1.88
C ILE A 29 9.97 -4.71 3.18
N SER A 30 10.33 -4.06 4.29
CA SER A 30 9.67 -4.29 5.57
C SER A 30 8.29 -3.63 5.58
N MET A 31 7.30 -4.28 6.18
CA MET A 31 5.93 -3.78 6.28
C MET A 31 5.88 -2.39 6.92
N LYS A 32 6.67 -2.17 7.97
CA LYS A 32 6.78 -0.88 8.64
C LYS A 32 7.25 0.23 7.70
N ASP A 33 8.33 -0.01 6.95
CA ASP A 33 8.86 0.98 6.00
C ASP A 33 7.86 1.29 4.88
N ALA A 34 7.14 0.28 4.40
CA ALA A 34 6.09 0.46 3.40
C ALA A 34 4.94 1.33 3.94
N ILE A 35 4.53 1.12 5.19
CA ILE A 35 3.49 1.92 5.86
C ILE A 35 3.96 3.37 6.06
N ASP A 36 5.16 3.57 6.61
CA ASP A 36 5.71 4.90 6.88
C ASP A 36 5.87 5.71 5.59
N GLU A 37 6.36 5.08 4.52
CA GLU A 37 6.49 5.73 3.21
C GLU A 37 5.12 6.05 2.59
N LEU A 38 4.13 5.15 2.71
CA LEU A 38 2.77 5.43 2.27
C LEU A 38 2.17 6.62 3.00
N ARG A 39 2.33 6.70 4.32
CA ARG A 39 1.88 7.84 5.12
C ARG A 39 2.57 9.13 4.67
N ARG A 40 3.88 9.10 4.48
CA ARG A 40 4.66 10.27 4.04
C ARG A 40 4.23 10.79 2.67
N ARG A 41 3.94 9.89 1.72
CA ARG A 41 3.55 10.25 0.34
C ARG A 41 2.09 10.71 0.21
N THR A 42 1.20 10.18 1.05
CA THR A 42 -0.26 10.35 0.86
C THR A 42 -0.94 11.17 1.95
N GLY A 43 -0.29 11.37 3.10
CA GLY A 43 -0.90 11.99 4.28
C GLY A 43 -2.02 11.16 4.91
N THR A 44 -2.11 9.86 4.60
CA THR A 44 -3.23 9.02 5.04
C THR A 44 -3.26 8.78 6.54
N GLU A 45 -4.46 8.89 7.11
CA GLU A 45 -4.76 8.61 8.53
C GLU A 45 -5.27 7.19 8.76
N ARG A 46 -5.28 6.33 7.72
CA ARG A 46 -5.67 4.92 7.83
C ARG A 46 -4.89 4.21 8.92
N SER A 47 -5.52 3.22 9.56
CA SER A 47 -4.84 2.38 10.55
C SER A 47 -3.78 1.50 9.90
N ASP A 48 -2.75 1.12 10.66
CA ASP A 48 -1.68 0.24 10.18
C ASP A 48 -2.21 -1.10 9.65
N ALA A 49 -3.25 -1.66 10.27
CA ALA A 49 -3.89 -2.90 9.82
C ALA A 49 -4.53 -2.76 8.41
N ASP A 50 -5.13 -1.62 8.12
CA ASP A 50 -5.72 -1.35 6.80
C ASP A 50 -4.63 -1.18 5.74
N LEU A 51 -3.58 -0.43 6.07
CA LEU A 51 -2.42 -0.25 5.19
C LEU A 51 -1.67 -1.56 4.95
N ALA A 52 -1.46 -2.38 5.98
CA ALA A 52 -0.85 -3.70 5.85
C ALA A 52 -1.68 -4.62 4.96
N GLY A 53 -3.01 -4.61 5.12
CA GLY A 53 -3.92 -5.36 4.26
C GLY A 53 -3.86 -4.91 2.79
N LEU A 54 -3.76 -3.61 2.55
CA LEU A 54 -3.59 -3.04 1.21
C LEU A 54 -2.24 -3.42 0.58
N ILE A 55 -1.14 -3.23 1.32
CA ILE A 55 0.22 -3.56 0.87
C ILE A 55 0.30 -5.05 0.52
N THR A 56 -0.20 -5.93 1.40
CA THR A 56 -0.18 -7.38 1.18
C THR A 56 -0.90 -7.77 -0.11
N LYS A 57 -2.10 -7.23 -0.33
CA LYS A 57 -2.89 -7.52 -1.54
C LYS A 57 -2.18 -7.05 -2.81
N LYS A 58 -1.59 -5.86 -2.80
CA LYS A 58 -0.90 -5.29 -3.97
C LYS A 58 0.45 -5.95 -4.23
N ALA A 59 1.20 -6.27 -3.18
CA ALA A 59 2.46 -6.99 -3.30
C ALA A 59 2.24 -8.38 -3.91
N ALA A 60 1.20 -9.11 -3.48
CA ALA A 60 0.83 -10.39 -4.08
C ALA A 60 0.46 -10.25 -5.57
N LEU A 61 -0.26 -9.19 -5.95
CA LEU A 61 -0.60 -8.90 -7.34
C LEU A 61 0.64 -8.61 -8.21
N LEU A 62 1.65 -7.95 -7.64
CA LEU A 62 2.87 -7.55 -8.33
C LEU A 62 4.02 -8.56 -8.21
N GLY A 63 3.84 -9.65 -7.45
CA GLY A 63 4.89 -10.64 -7.19
C GLY A 63 6.03 -10.13 -6.31
N VAL A 64 5.78 -9.12 -5.47
CA VAL A 64 6.77 -8.50 -4.57
C VAL A 64 6.70 -9.17 -3.20
N ALA A 65 7.87 -9.55 -2.65
CA ALA A 65 7.96 -10.09 -1.30
C ALA A 65 8.00 -8.97 -0.25
N VAL A 66 7.13 -9.05 0.76
CA VAL A 66 7.07 -8.11 1.89
C VAL A 66 7.36 -8.86 3.18
N LEU A 67 8.26 -8.32 4.00
CA LEU A 67 8.58 -8.86 5.32
C LEU A 67 7.62 -8.26 6.35
N ALA A 68 6.73 -9.08 6.90
CA ALA A 68 5.98 -8.75 8.10
C ALA A 68 6.82 -9.17 9.31
N GLN A 69 7.34 -8.20 10.05
CA GLN A 69 8.04 -8.41 11.32
C GLN A 69 7.10 -8.12 12.49
#